data_AF-A0A7Y8K0G2-F1
#
_entry.id   AF-A0A7Y8K0G2-F1
#
_cell.length_a   1.000
_cell.length_b   1.000
_cell.length_c   1.000
_cell.angle_alpha   90.00
_cell.angle_beta   90.00
_cell.angle_gamma   90.00
#
_symmetry.space_group_name_H-M   'P 1'
#
loop_
_entity.id
_entity.type
_entity.pdbx_description
1 polymer ?
#
loop_
_entity_poly.entity_id
_entity_poly.type
_entity_poly.pdbx_seq_one_letter_code
_entity_poly.pdbx_strand_id
1 'polypeptide(L)' 'MKQAGFGWTISQVGEIWIWAVTDPGDGAALVDGQAPSRAVAAAMVVRALVRGLTEEAPRELAA' A
#
# COMPACT_ATOMS: atom_id res chain seq x y z
N MET A 1 6.59 3.73 20.66
CA MET A 1 5.18 3.41 20.32
C MET A 1 5.18 2.93 18.88
N LYS A 2 4.70 1.70 18.59
CA LYS A 2 4.51 1.28 17.19
C LYS A 2 3.41 2.17 16.60
N GLN A 3 3.72 2.95 15.56
CA GLN A 3 2.69 3.68 14.84
C GLN A 3 1.82 2.63 14.14
N ALA A 4 0.54 2.59 14.51
CA ALA A 4 -0.42 1.68 13.88
C ALA A 4 -0.87 2.23 12.53
N GLY A 5 -1.11 1.35 11.56
CA GLY A 5 -1.62 1.70 10.24
C GLY A 5 -0.58 1.58 9.12
N PHE A 6 -0.80 2.30 8.03
CA PHE A 6 0.05 2.28 6.85
C PHE A 6 0.30 3.71 6.35
N GLY A 7 1.54 4.00 5.93
CA GLY A 7 1.84 5.18 5.13
C GLY A 7 1.59 4.91 3.64
N TRP A 8 1.54 5.97 2.83
CA TRP A 8 1.46 5.83 1.38
C TRP A 8 2.06 7.04 0.67
N THR A 9 2.52 6.84 -0.55
CA THR A 9 3.04 7.90 -1.42
C THR A 9 2.46 7.78 -2.82
N ILE A 10 2.27 8.93 -3.48
CA ILE A 10 1.97 9.03 -4.90
C ILE A 10 2.82 10.17 -5.45
N SER A 11 3.73 9.87 -6.36
CA SER A 11 4.66 10.82 -6.96
C SER A 11 4.68 10.67 -8.47
N GLN A 12 4.98 11.75 -9.18
CA GLN A 12 5.12 11.72 -10.63
C GLN A 12 6.60 11.71 -11.01
N VAL A 13 6.99 10.79 -11.90
CA VAL A 13 8.34 10.70 -12.46
C VAL A 13 8.22 10.68 -13.99
N GLY A 14 8.54 11.79 -14.63
CA GLY A 14 8.23 11.98 -16.06
C GLY A 14 6.72 11.93 -16.31
N GLU A 15 6.28 11.03 -17.18
CA GLU A 15 4.87 10.85 -17.53
C GLU A 15 4.15 9.76 -16.70
N ILE A 16 4.88 9.02 -15.86
CA ILE A 16 4.33 7.93 -15.04
C ILE A 16 4.11 8.38 -13.60
N TRP A 17 3.09 7.79 -12.96
CA TRP A 17 2.81 7.98 -11.55
C TRP A 17 3.29 6.77 -10.76
N ILE A 18 4.23 6.96 -9.85
CA ILE A 18 4.71 5.94 -8.93
C ILE A 18 3.89 6.04 -7.65
N TRP A 19 3.42 4.89 -7.17
CA TRP A 19 2.68 4.79 -5.91
C TRP A 19 3.30 3.72 -5.02
N ALA A 20 3.19 3.90 -3.72
CA ALA A 20 3.59 2.90 -2.73
C ALA A 20 2.72 2.96 -1.48
N VAL A 21 2.54 1.82 -0.83
CA VAL A 21 2.13 1.71 0.58
C VAL A 21 3.38 1.40 1.39
N THR A 22 3.59 2.11 2.50
CA THR A 22 4.83 2.06 3.28
C THR A 22 4.55 1.67 4.73
N ASP A 23 5.51 0.97 5.35
CA ASP A 23 5.50 0.76 6.79
C ASP A 23 5.60 2.12 7.51
N PRO A 24 4.74 2.41 8.49
CA PRO A 24 4.76 3.70 9.20
C PRO A 24 5.95 3.85 10.17
N GLY A 25 6.62 2.75 10.52
CA GLY A 25 7.74 2.73 11.44
C GLY A 25 9.06 3.15 10.79
N ASP A 26 9.36 2.64 9.60
CA ASP A 26 10.63 2.90 8.90
C ASP A 26 10.46 3.49 7.49
N GLY A 27 9.24 3.62 6.99
CA GLY A 27 8.95 4.16 5.66
C GLY A 27 9.26 3.18 4.52
N ALA A 28 9.62 1.93 4.81
CA ALA A 28 9.91 0.94 3.79
C ALA A 28 8.67 0.64 2.94
N ALA A 29 8.85 0.51 1.62
CA ALA A 29 7.77 0.13 0.73
C ALA A 29 7.35 -1.32 1.00
N LEU A 30 6.08 -1.51 1.35
CA LEU A 30 5.45 -2.81 1.52
C LEU A 30 4.92 -3.34 0.18
N VAL A 31 4.41 -2.42 -0.65
CA VAL A 31 4.03 -2.67 -2.04
C VAL A 31 4.10 -1.36 -2.82
N ASP A 32 4.55 -1.42 -4.06
CA ASP A 32 4.68 -0.28 -4.95
C ASP A 32 4.32 -0.65 -6.40
N GLY A 33 4.17 0.38 -7.23
CA GLY A 33 3.94 0.19 -8.66
C GLY A 33 3.87 1.49 -9.44
N GLN A 34 3.63 1.35 -10.74
CA GLN A 34 3.47 2.45 -11.68
C GLN A 34 2.01 2.53 -12.17
N ALA A 35 1.57 3.73 -12.51
CA ALA A 35 0.25 4.01 -13.02
C ALA A 35 0.30 5.10 -14.11
N PRO A 36 -0.60 5.03 -15.12
CA PRO A 36 -0.65 6.02 -16.20
C PRO A 36 -1.27 7.36 -15.75
N SER A 37 -1.89 7.41 -14.57
CA SER A 37 -2.46 8.64 -14.02
C SER A 37 -2.49 8.61 -12.50
N ARG A 38 -2.57 9.80 -11.90
CA ARG A 38 -2.73 9.96 -10.45
C ARG A 38 -3.98 9.25 -9.91
N ALA A 39 -5.07 9.25 -10.67
CA ALA A 39 -6.31 8.60 -10.26
C ALA A 39 -6.16 7.08 -10.19
N VAL A 40 -5.46 6.48 -11.16
CA VAL A 40 -5.16 5.04 -11.14
C VAL A 40 -4.21 4.71 -9.99
N ALA A 41 -3.17 5.51 -9.76
CA ALA A 41 -2.28 5.37 -8.60
C ALA A 41 -3.05 5.37 -7.27
N ALA A 42 -3.97 6.33 -7.09
CA ALA A 42 -4.81 6.41 -5.89
C ALA A 42 -5.72 5.18 -5.73
N ALA A 43 -6.33 4.70 -6.82
CA ALA A 43 -7.14 3.48 -6.80
C ALA A 43 -6.31 2.24 -6.39
N MET A 44 -5.06 2.17 -6.83
CA MET A 44 -4.14 1.09 -6.47
C MET A 44 -3.73 1.13 -5.00
N VAL A 45 -3.45 2.32 -4.46
CA VAL A 45 -3.21 2.51 -3.01
C VAL A 45 -4.42 2.05 -2.21
N VAL A 46 -5.63 2.50 -2.54
CA VAL A 46 -6.87 2.08 -1.84
C VAL A 46 -7.05 0.56 -1.92
N ARG A 47 -6.87 -0.04 -3.10
CA ARG A 47 -6.95 -1.50 -3.27
C ARG A 47 -5.94 -2.25 -2.41
N ALA A 48 -4.71 -1.75 -2.31
CA ALA A 48 -3.65 -2.33 -1.49
C ALA A 48 -3.99 -2.24 0.00
N LEU A 49 -4.43 -1.07 0.47
CA LEU A 49 -4.86 -0.86 1.85
C LEU A 49 -6.03 -1.77 2.21
N VAL A 50 -7.06 -1.86 1.37
CA VAL A 50 -8.22 -2.75 1.62
C VAL A 50 -7.78 -4.21 1.69
N ARG A 51 -6.85 -4.67 0.83
CA ARG A 51 -6.31 -6.03 0.93
C ARG A 51 -5.55 -6.28 2.24
N GLY A 52 -4.71 -5.33 2.67
CA GLY A 52 -4.03 -5.40 3.95
C GLY A 52 -4.98 -5.34 5.15
N LEU A 53 -6.10 -4.60 5.04
CA LEU A 53 -7.18 -4.56 6.03
C LEU A 53 -8.03 -5.85 6.04
N THR A 54 -7.97 -6.68 4.99
CA THR A 54 -8.66 -7.98 4.93
C THR A 54 -7.81 -9.15 5.40
N GLU A 55 -6.48 -8.99 5.51
CA GLU A 55 -5.60 -10.02 6.06
C GLU A 55 -5.52 -9.94 7.60
N GLU A 56 -6.61 -10.23 8.29
CA GLU A 56 -6.55 -10.72 9.68
C GLU A 56 -7.65 -11.76 9.97
N ALA A 57 -7.30 -13.05 9.79
CA ALA A 57 -7.62 -14.23 10.63
C ALA A 57 -7.69 -15.56 9.79
N PRO A 58 -7.40 -16.75 10.36
CA PRO A 58 -6.25 -17.19 11.15
C PRO A 58 -5.49 -18.38 10.47
N ARG A 59 -4.20 -18.58 10.79
CA ARG A 59 -3.43 -19.79 10.44
C ARG A 59 -3.72 -21.01 11.34
N GLU A 60 -4.88 -21.03 11.98
CA GLU A 60 -5.37 -22.18 12.74
C GLU A 60 -6.84 -22.42 12.39
N LEU A 61 -7.05 -23.10 11.27
CA LEU A 61 -8.05 -24.15 11.11
C LEU A 61 -7.44 -25.16 10.12
N ALA A 62 -6.29 -25.69 10.53
CA ALA A 62 -5.79 -26.98 10.08
C ALA A 62 -6.35 -28.03 11.04
N ALA A 63 -7.41 -28.72 10.62
CA ALA A 63 -7.82 -30.07 11.03
C ALA A 63 -9.03 -30.49 10.20
#